data_AF-A0A4Q1RSH8-F1
#
_entry.id   AF-A0A4Q1RSH8-F1
#
_cell.length_a   1.000
_cell.length_b   1.000
_cell.length_c   1.000
_cell.angle_alpha   90.00
_cell.angle_beta   90.00
_cell.angle_gamma   90.00
#
_symmetry.space_group_name_H-M   'P 1'
#
loop_
_entity.id
_entity.type
_entity.pdbx_description
1 polymer ?
#
loop_
_entity_poly.entity_id
_entity_poly.type
_entity_poly.pdbx_seq_one_letter_code
_entity_poly.pdbx_strand_id
1 'polypeptide(L)' 'MAFESSFRTPKTKGECDANIRQAQRHQRILRQRGDYDGAREWDAEIQHQQAHRKRITDQLDADTQKIWGH' A
#
# COMPACT_ATOMS: atom_id res chain seq x y z
N MET A 1 7.38 -11.88 -13.64
CA MET A 1 6.00 -11.37 -13.75
C MET A 1 5.92 -10.07 -12.96
N ALA A 2 5.33 -9.00 -13.50
CA ALA A 2 5.11 -7.78 -12.74
C ALA A 2 4.03 -8.04 -11.69
N PHE A 3 4.20 -7.50 -10.48
CA PHE A 3 3.15 -7.55 -9.45
C PHE A 3 1.93 -6.77 -9.93
N GLU A 4 0.77 -7.42 -10.01
CA GLU A 4 -0.48 -6.78 -10.39
C GLU A 4 -1.32 -6.49 -9.13
N SER A 5 -1.51 -5.21 -8.86
CA SER A 5 -2.26 -4.75 -7.68
C SER A 5 -3.73 -5.09 -7.81
N SER A 6 -4.31 -5.69 -6.76
CA SER A 6 -5.73 -5.98 -6.65
C SER A 6 -6.59 -4.72 -6.44
N PHE A 7 -5.94 -3.60 -6.09
CA PHE A 7 -6.60 -2.30 -5.90
C PHE A 7 -6.36 -1.36 -7.08
N ARG A 8 -7.31 -0.45 -7.30
CA ARG A 8 -7.10 0.72 -8.16
C ARG A 8 -5.90 1.52 -7.64
N THR A 9 -5.10 2.07 -8.56
CA THR A 9 -3.96 2.94 -8.23
C THR A 9 -4.39 4.08 -7.30
N PRO A 10 -3.88 4.13 -6.05
CA PRO A 10 -4.24 5.18 -5.11
C PRO A 10 -3.57 6.50 -5.50
N LYS A 11 -4.28 7.62 -5.32
CA LYS A 11 -3.77 8.97 -5.59
C LYS A 11 -3.35 9.70 -4.32
N THR A 12 -3.85 9.27 -3.17
CA THR A 12 -3.61 9.91 -1.88
C THR A 12 -3.02 8.92 -0.87
N LYS A 13 -2.38 9.47 0.16
CA LYS A 13 -1.92 8.70 1.33
C LYS A 13 -3.08 7.97 2.01
N GLY A 14 -4.25 8.61 2.11
CA GLY A 14 -5.45 8.04 2.72
C GLY A 14 -5.98 6.81 1.98
N GLU A 15 -5.99 6.84 0.64
CA GLU A 15 -6.35 5.67 -0.18
C GLU A 15 -5.35 4.53 0.00
N CYS A 16 -4.05 4.81 0.06
CA CYS A 16 -3.04 3.78 0.35
C CYS A 16 -3.28 3.15 1.72
N ASP A 17 -3.54 3.96 2.75
CA ASP A 17 -3.80 3.49 4.11
C ASP A 17 -5.07 2.63 4.19
N ALA A 18 -6.12 2.98 3.43
CA ALA A 18 -7.33 2.17 3.32
C ALA A 18 -7.07 0.81 2.65
N ASN A 19 -6.35 0.80 1.53
CA ASN A 19 -5.96 -0.41 0.82
C ASN A 19 -5.11 -1.35 1.70
N ILE A 20 -4.12 -0.80 2.42
CA ILE A 20 -3.27 -1.56 3.35
C ILE A 20 -4.13 -2.23 4.43
N ARG A 21 -5.06 -1.50 5.05
CA ARG A 21 -5.95 -2.06 6.08
C ARG A 21 -6.83 -3.18 5.53
N GLN A 22 -7.36 -3.01 4.32
CA GLN A 22 -8.17 -4.04 3.66
C GLN A 22 -7.34 -5.29 3.35
N ALA A 23 -6.14 -5.13 2.80
CA ALA A 23 -5.21 -6.22 2.52
C ALA A 23 -4.82 -6.99 3.79
N GLN A 24 -4.49 -6.27 4.88
CA GLN A 24 -4.20 -6.88 6.19
C GLN A 24 -5.37 -7.68 6.75
N ARG A 25 -6.61 -7.20 6.56
CA ARG A 25 -7.81 -7.93 6.98
C ARG A 25 -7.95 -9.23 6.20
N HIS A 26 -7.80 -9.21 4.87
CA HIS A 26 -7.88 -10.40 4.03
C HIS A 26 -6.78 -11.41 4.37
N GLN A 27 -5.54 -10.94 4.49
CA GLN A 27 -4.41 -11.74 4.94
C GLN A 27 -4.72 -12.46 6.26
N ARG A 28 -5.23 -11.73 7.26
CA ARG A 28 -5.54 -12.30 8.58
C ARG A 28 -6.59 -13.41 8.47
N ILE A 29 -7.63 -13.19 7.67
CA ILE A 29 -8.68 -14.20 7.45
C ILE A 29 -8.10 -15.46 6.80
N LEU A 30 -7.23 -15.31 5.80
CA LEU A 30 -6.60 -16.45 5.12
C LEU A 30 -5.65 -17.22 6.05
N ARG A 31 -4.82 -16.52 6.82
CA ARG A 31 -3.96 -17.15 7.84
C ARG A 31 -4.77 -17.91 8.90
N GLN A 32 -5.91 -17.37 9.33
CA GLN A 32 -6.82 -18.06 10.26
C GLN A 32 -7.46 -19.33 9.66
N ARG A 33 -7.62 -19.37 8.34
CA ARG A 33 -8.11 -20.54 7.60
C ARG A 33 -7.01 -21.55 7.25
N GLY A 34 -5.75 -21.25 7.58
CA GLY A 34 -4.60 -22.07 7.20
C GLY A 34 -4.15 -21.90 5.75
N ASP A 35 -4.71 -20.93 5.03
CA ASP A 35 -4.31 -20.59 3.66
C ASP A 35 -3.16 -19.57 3.71
N TYR A 36 -1.93 -20.08 3.82
CA TYR A 36 -0.73 -19.26 3.91
C TYR A 36 -0.24 -18.78 2.55
N ASP A 37 -0.54 -19.51 1.47
CA ASP A 37 -0.14 -19.12 0.12
C ASP A 37 -0.97 -17.92 -0.34
N GLY A 38 -2.29 -17.95 -0.18
CA GLY A 38 -3.14 -16.79 -0.43
C GLY A 38 -2.78 -15.61 0.49
N ALA A 39 -2.42 -15.88 1.76
CA ALA A 39 -1.97 -14.82 2.67
C ALA A 39 -0.67 -14.12 2.23
N ARG A 40 0.23 -14.85 1.53
CA ARG A 40 1.50 -14.32 1.02
C ARG A 40 1.28 -13.40 -0.19
N GLU A 41 0.25 -13.62 -1.00
CA GLU A 41 -0.13 -12.68 -2.05
C GLU A 41 -0.53 -11.32 -1.47
N TRP A 42 -1.26 -11.33 -0.34
CA TRP A 42 -1.58 -10.09 0.37
C TRP A 42 -0.37 -9.44 1.05
N ASP A 43 0.66 -10.21 1.44
CA ASP A 43 1.93 -9.62 1.93
C ASP A 43 2.57 -8.74 0.83
N ALA A 44 2.61 -9.25 -0.41
CA ALA A 44 3.13 -8.50 -1.56
C ALA A 44 2.29 -7.24 -1.86
N GLU A 45 0.95 -7.34 -1.77
CA GLU A 45 0.05 -6.20 -1.92
C GLU A 45 0.28 -5.14 -0.84
N ILE A 46 0.41 -5.53 0.42
CA ILE A 46 0.70 -4.59 1.51
C ILE A 46 2.01 -3.84 1.23
N GLN A 47 3.06 -4.53 0.80
CA GLN A 47 4.34 -3.90 0.47
C GLN A 47 4.20 -2.93 -0.72
N HIS A 48 3.45 -3.31 -1.75
CA HIS A 48 3.19 -2.46 -2.91
C HIS A 48 2.49 -1.15 -2.50
N GLN A 49 1.42 -1.24 -1.71
CA GLN A 49 0.69 -0.06 -1.23
C GLN A 49 1.54 0.82 -0.28
N GLN A 50 2.41 0.21 0.54
CA GLN A 50 3.36 0.96 1.37
C GLN A 50 4.40 1.71 0.55
N ALA A 51 4.93 1.11 -0.51
CA ALA A 51 5.86 1.78 -1.42
C ALA A 51 5.18 2.97 -2.12
N HIS A 52 3.92 2.80 -2.54
CA HIS A 52 3.15 3.88 -3.16
C HIS A 52 2.85 5.02 -2.17
N ARG A 53 2.48 4.69 -0.93
CA ARG A 53 2.30 5.65 0.17
C ARG A 53 3.56 6.46 0.43
N LYS A 54 4.72 5.81 0.42
CA LYS A 54 6.01 6.48 0.60
C LYS A 54 6.27 7.46 -0.53
N ARG A 55 6.11 7.04 -1.80
CA ARG A 55 6.26 7.93 -2.97
C ARG A 55 5.38 9.17 -2.90
N ILE A 56 4.11 9.02 -2.50
CA ILE A 56 3.19 10.16 -2.34
C ILE A 56 3.69 11.10 -1.24
N THR A 57 4.15 10.54 -0.11
CA THR A 57 4.71 11.35 0.99
C THR A 57 5.96 12.10 0.54
N ASP A 58 6.91 11.41 -0.09
CA ASP A 58 8.16 11.99 -0.58
C ASP A 58 7.89 13.12 -1.61
N GLN A 59 6.88 12.95 -2.46
CA GLN A 59 6.44 13.99 -3.40
C GLN A 59 5.84 15.22 -2.69
N LEU A 60 4.98 15.00 -1.69
CA LEU A 60 4.40 16.09 -0.90
C LEU A 60 5.47 16.86 -0.12
N ASP A 61 6.47 16.16 0.44
CA ASP A 61 7.59 16.78 1.15
C ASP A 61 8.45 17.61 0.19
N ALA A 62 8.75 17.09 -1.01
CA ALA A 62 9.48 17.81 -2.04
C ALA A 62 8.73 19.06 -2.53
N ASP A 63 7.41 18.97 -2.71
CA ASP A 63 6.59 20.11 -3.12
C ASP A 63 6.47 21.14 -1.99
N THR A 64 6.39 20.70 -0.73
CA THR A 64 6.40 21.60 0.44
C THR A 64 7.74 22.35 0.53
N GLN A 65 8.87 21.66 0.31
CA GLN A 65 10.19 22.30 0.25
C GLN A 65 10.32 23.31 -0.89
N LYS A 66 9.71 23.07 -2.05
CA LYS A 66 9.72 24.05 -3.16
C LYS A 66 8.90 25.31 -2.85
N ILE A 67 7.79 25.18 -2.12
CA ILE A 67 6.87 26.30 -1.84
C ILE A 67 7.35 27.12 -0.64
N TRP A 68 7.84 26.45 0.41
CA TRP A 68 8.15 27.05 1.70
C TRP A 68 9.65 27.04 2.04
N GLY A 69 10.50 26.58 1.11
CA GLY A 69 11.94 26.51 1.30
C GLY A 69 12.62 27.88 1.29
N HIS A 70 13.16 28.22 2.46
CA HIS A 70 14.25 29.18 2.67
C HIS A 70 15.55 28.74 2.00
#